data_AF-A0A094CFS7-F1
#
_entry.id   AF-A0A094CFS7-F1
#
_cell.length_a   1.000
_cell.length_b   1.000
_cell.length_c   1.000
_cell.angle_alpha   90.00
_cell.angle_beta   90.00
_cell.angle_gamma   90.00
#
_symmetry.space_group_name_H-M   'P 1'
#
loop_
_entity.id
_entity.type
_entity.pdbx_description
1 polymer ?
#
loop_
_entity_poly.entity_id
_entity_poly.type
_entity_poly.pdbx_seq_one_letter_code
_entity_poly.pdbx_strand_id
1 'polypeptide(L)'
;MKLTSSLRAGAVAAGRGLDFTHAVIGGGVVGLAVARRLAERAGGETLLVERHGDVGRESSSRNSEVIHAGLYYGKDSLKTKLCIEGRERLYDLCERWNIPHKKCGKWIVAQTPQQLEKLQQIHALSNSLNVPTSFIPLPKASALEPLILARTGVLESPTTGIINSHTYTHALLGALTSAGGDIALNTSLTSVSALPSGAGWELTTLDAATGEESTITAATLVNAAGLGACA
;
A
#
# COMPACT_ATOMS: atom_id res chain seq x y z
N MET A 1 -22.30 -12.35 2.91
CA MET A 1 -22.61 -12.22 4.36
C MET A 1 -23.51 -11.03 4.40
N LYS A 2 -24.79 -11.19 4.72
CA LYS A 2 -25.73 -10.07 4.64
C LYS A 2 -25.18 -8.90 5.45
N LEU A 3 -25.05 -7.73 4.80
CA LEU A 3 -24.91 -6.43 5.45
C LEU A 3 -26.24 -6.04 6.14
N THR A 4 -26.91 -6.99 6.81
CA THR A 4 -28.11 -6.71 7.59
C THR A 4 -27.68 -6.20 8.94
N SER A 5 -27.99 -4.93 9.27
CA SER A 5 -28.21 -4.30 10.60
C SER A 5 -27.32 -4.70 11.81
N SER A 6 -26.24 -5.44 11.59
CA SER A 6 -25.39 -6.09 12.61
C SER A 6 -23.94 -5.67 12.49
N LEU A 7 -23.59 -4.87 11.48
CA LEU A 7 -22.44 -3.98 11.57
C LEU A 7 -22.74 -2.96 12.66
N ARG A 8 -21.90 -2.92 13.69
CA ARG A 8 -22.13 -2.05 14.85
C ARG A 8 -21.81 -0.61 14.45
N ALA A 9 -22.83 0.24 14.36
CA ALA A 9 -22.61 1.67 14.55
C ALA A 9 -22.10 1.87 15.97
N GLY A 10 -20.88 2.37 16.12
CA GLY A 10 -20.36 2.70 17.44
C GLY A 10 -20.92 4.04 17.92
N ALA A 11 -20.60 4.40 19.16
CA ALA A 11 -21.20 5.55 19.83
C ALA A 11 -20.93 6.89 19.10
N VAL A 12 -19.82 7.01 18.36
CA VAL A 12 -19.42 8.27 17.71
C VAL A 12 -20.17 8.48 16.41
N ALA A 13 -20.26 7.47 15.54
CA ALA A 13 -21.05 7.58 14.31
C ALA A 13 -22.54 7.71 14.64
N ALA A 14 -23.03 6.92 15.60
CA ALA A 14 -24.43 7.00 16.05
C ALA A 14 -24.79 8.39 16.60
N GLY A 15 -23.88 9.04 17.34
CA GLY A 15 -24.05 10.42 17.81
C GLY A 15 -24.15 11.46 16.69
N ARG A 16 -23.79 11.11 15.45
CA ARG A 16 -23.93 11.93 14.24
C ARG A 16 -25.06 11.46 13.31
N GLY A 17 -25.79 10.41 13.69
CA GLY A 17 -26.79 9.78 12.84
C GLY A 17 -26.18 9.07 11.62
N LEU A 18 -24.97 8.54 11.75
CA LEU A 18 -24.24 7.82 10.70
C LEU A 18 -23.93 6.38 11.15
N ASP A 19 -23.71 5.48 10.20
CA ASP A 19 -23.31 4.10 10.49
C ASP A 19 -21.83 4.01 10.87
N PHE A 20 -20.97 4.77 10.18
CA PHE A 20 -19.53 4.78 10.41
C PHE A 20 -18.94 6.20 10.45
N THR A 21 -17.78 6.32 11.09
CA THR A 21 -16.98 7.55 10.96
C THR A 21 -16.17 7.55 9.67
N HIS A 22 -15.70 6.39 9.22
CA HIS A 22 -14.88 6.25 8.02
C HIS A 22 -15.32 5.04 7.18
N ALA A 23 -15.43 5.23 5.87
CA ALA A 23 -15.53 4.15 4.90
C ALA A 23 -14.30 4.16 3.98
N VAL A 24 -13.67 3.01 3.78
CA VAL A 24 -12.50 2.83 2.90
C VAL A 24 -12.83 1.84 1.81
N ILE A 25 -12.63 2.23 0.55
CA ILE A 25 -12.99 1.41 -0.61
C ILE A 25 -11.73 0.78 -1.19
N GLY A 26 -11.68 -0.56 -1.20
CA GLY A 26 -10.58 -1.36 -1.72
C GLY A 26 -9.74 -2.00 -0.60
N GLY A 27 -9.73 -3.34 -0.57
CA GLY A 27 -8.94 -4.20 0.32
C GLY A 27 -7.54 -4.49 -0.20
N GLY A 28 -6.95 -3.59 -0.99
CA GLY A 28 -5.53 -3.62 -1.33
C GLY A 28 -4.65 -3.13 -0.18
N VAL A 29 -3.32 -3.25 -0.34
CA VAL A 29 -2.34 -2.85 0.69
C VAL A 29 -2.49 -1.39 1.13
N VAL A 30 -2.86 -0.49 0.21
CA VAL A 30 -3.08 0.93 0.52
C VAL A 30 -4.34 1.12 1.35
N GLY A 31 -5.47 0.55 0.91
CA GLY A 31 -6.74 0.70 1.63
C GLY A 31 -6.69 0.09 3.02
N LEU A 32 -6.09 -1.10 3.18
CA LEU A 32 -5.88 -1.72 4.48
C LEU A 32 -4.96 -0.89 5.40
N ALA A 33 -3.85 -0.36 4.87
CA ALA A 33 -2.95 0.49 5.66
C ALA A 33 -3.66 1.78 6.14
N VAL A 34 -4.52 2.37 5.31
CA VAL A 34 -5.32 3.54 5.69
C VAL A 34 -6.39 3.16 6.71
N ALA A 35 -7.20 2.13 6.43
CA ALA A 35 -8.27 1.69 7.30
C ALA A 35 -7.77 1.37 8.71
N ARG A 36 -6.65 0.63 8.82
CA ARG A 36 -6.01 0.33 10.11
C ARG A 36 -5.71 1.61 10.91
N ARG A 37 -5.09 2.60 10.26
CA ARG A 37 -4.72 3.87 10.91
C ARG A 37 -5.92 4.74 11.26
N LEU A 38 -7.06 4.58 10.59
CA LEU A 38 -8.31 5.25 10.94
C LEU A 38 -9.00 4.57 12.12
N ALA A 39 -9.03 3.24 12.15
CA ALA A 39 -9.55 2.45 13.27
C ALA A 39 -8.77 2.66 14.58
N GLU A 40 -7.44 2.82 14.49
CA GLU A 40 -6.58 3.12 15.66
C GLU A 40 -6.82 4.52 16.28
N ARG A 41 -7.61 5.41 15.65
CA ARG A 41 -7.92 6.73 16.20
C ARG A 41 -8.98 6.63 17.28
N ALA A 42 -8.93 7.53 18.26
CA ALA A 42 -9.99 7.66 19.25
C ALA A 42 -11.34 7.97 18.54
N GLY A 43 -12.34 7.12 18.74
CA GLY A 43 -13.63 7.21 18.05
C GLY A 43 -13.62 6.75 16.58
N GLY A 44 -12.58 6.04 16.15
CA GLY A 44 -12.41 5.54 14.79
C GLY A 44 -13.27 4.31 14.49
N GLU A 45 -14.52 4.52 14.10
CA GLU A 45 -15.42 3.46 13.61
C GLU A 45 -15.27 3.36 12.09
N THR A 46 -14.50 2.37 11.64
CA THR A 46 -14.03 2.27 10.24
C THR A 46 -14.54 1.00 9.58
N LEU A 47 -15.18 1.14 8.41
CA LEU A 47 -15.55 0.05 7.52
C LEU A 47 -14.63 0.03 6.29
N LEU A 48 -14.07 -1.13 5.96
CA LEU A 48 -13.43 -1.38 4.67
C LEU A 48 -14.35 -2.22 3.77
N VAL A 49 -14.57 -1.78 2.53
CA VAL A 49 -15.38 -2.48 1.52
C VAL A 49 -14.46 -3.05 0.43
N GLU A 50 -14.56 -4.34 0.16
CA GLU A 50 -13.77 -5.07 -0.85
C GLU A 50 -14.68 -5.99 -1.68
N ARG A 51 -14.58 -5.85 -3.02
CA ARG A 51 -15.42 -6.58 -3.98
C ARG A 51 -15.10 -8.06 -4.07
N HIS A 52 -13.86 -8.43 -3.77
CA HIS A 52 -13.39 -9.81 -3.81
C HIS A 52 -13.69 -10.54 -2.50
N GLY A 53 -13.68 -11.88 -2.57
CA GLY A 53 -13.89 -12.73 -1.39
C GLY A 53 -12.71 -12.78 -0.42
N ASP A 54 -11.65 -12.00 -0.68
CA ASP A 54 -10.45 -11.90 0.14
C ASP A 54 -9.67 -10.63 -0.24
N VAL A 55 -8.76 -10.20 0.64
CA VAL A 55 -7.97 -8.98 0.46
C VAL A 55 -6.81 -9.17 -0.52
N GLY A 56 -6.30 -8.07 -1.09
CA GLY A 56 -5.07 -8.06 -1.89
C GLY A 56 -5.16 -8.75 -3.26
N ARG A 57 -6.34 -9.15 -3.74
CA ARG A 57 -6.52 -9.99 -4.94
C ARG A 57 -6.19 -9.32 -6.29
N GLU A 58 -5.94 -8.02 -6.27
CA GLU A 58 -5.61 -7.20 -7.46
C GLU A 58 -4.12 -6.83 -7.49
N SER A 59 -3.76 -5.58 -7.80
CA SER A 59 -2.36 -5.13 -7.95
C SER A 59 -1.47 -5.44 -6.74
N SER A 60 -2.04 -5.57 -5.54
CA SER A 60 -1.29 -5.93 -4.32
C SER A 60 -0.72 -7.36 -4.34
N SER A 61 -1.29 -8.28 -5.14
CA SER A 61 -0.76 -9.64 -5.37
C SER A 61 -0.08 -9.81 -6.73
N ARG A 62 -0.02 -8.74 -7.54
CA ARG A 62 0.50 -8.77 -8.91
C ARG A 62 1.59 -7.71 -9.11
N ASN A 63 2.63 -7.78 -8.28
CA ASN A 63 3.79 -6.91 -8.31
C ASN A 63 5.07 -7.70 -8.00
N SER A 64 6.23 -7.09 -8.16
CA SER A 64 7.53 -7.75 -7.96
C SER A 64 7.92 -7.92 -6.48
N GLU A 65 7.09 -7.45 -5.55
CA GLU A 65 7.32 -7.45 -4.11
C GLU A 65 8.62 -6.76 -3.66
N VAL A 66 9.11 -5.81 -4.46
CA VAL A 66 10.33 -5.06 -4.18
C VAL A 66 10.04 -3.92 -3.21
N ILE A 67 10.78 -3.91 -2.10
CA ILE A 67 10.92 -2.71 -1.25
C ILE A 67 11.96 -1.80 -1.91
N HIS A 68 11.48 -0.79 -2.65
CA HIS A 68 12.35 0.11 -3.40
C HIS A 68 13.14 1.08 -2.51
N ALA A 69 14.37 1.39 -2.92
CA ALA A 69 15.23 2.36 -2.23
C ALA A 69 14.93 3.85 -2.56
N GLY A 70 14.11 4.13 -3.57
CA GLY A 70 13.79 5.52 -3.96
C GLY A 70 14.75 6.16 -4.98
N LEU A 71 15.31 5.38 -5.90
CA LEU A 71 16.42 5.83 -6.77
C LEU A 71 16.02 6.55 -8.07
N TYR A 72 14.79 6.34 -8.57
CA TYR A 72 14.43 6.69 -9.95
C TYR A 72 13.43 7.82 -10.11
N TYR A 73 12.82 8.26 -9.01
CA TYR A 73 11.72 9.22 -9.06
C TYR A 73 12.25 10.65 -8.97
N GLY A 74 11.50 11.63 -9.50
CA GLY A 74 11.89 13.05 -9.43
C GLY A 74 12.03 13.50 -7.97
N LYS A 75 13.09 14.27 -7.65
CA LYS A 75 13.47 14.65 -6.28
C LYS A 75 12.29 15.10 -5.42
N ASP A 76 11.46 15.99 -5.95
CA ASP A 76 10.37 16.64 -5.21
C ASP A 76 9.01 15.91 -5.35
N SER A 77 9.01 14.72 -5.97
CA SER A 77 7.78 13.95 -6.15
C SER A 77 7.31 13.29 -4.86
N LEU A 78 5.98 13.15 -4.72
CA LEU A 78 5.40 12.34 -3.64
C LEU A 78 5.93 10.90 -3.65
N LYS A 79 6.21 10.33 -4.84
CA LYS A 79 6.80 9.00 -4.95
C LYS A 79 8.16 8.92 -4.26
N THR A 80 9.05 9.89 -4.46
CA THR A 80 10.36 9.92 -3.77
C THR A 80 10.18 9.99 -2.27
N LYS A 81 9.42 10.98 -1.79
CA LYS A 81 9.21 11.21 -0.37
C LYS A 81 8.61 9.98 0.33
N LEU A 82 7.49 9.48 -0.21
CA LEU A 82 6.76 8.36 0.38
C LEU A 82 7.50 7.02 0.20
N CYS A 83 8.29 6.83 -0.85
CA CYS A 83 9.10 5.63 -1.01
C CYS A 83 10.20 5.55 0.05
N ILE A 84 10.92 6.65 0.29
CA ILE A 84 12.01 6.66 1.27
C ILE A 84 11.45 6.52 2.69
N GLU A 85 10.46 7.35 3.04
CA GLU A 85 9.80 7.28 4.35
C GLU A 85 9.10 5.92 4.57
N GLY A 86 8.38 5.45 3.55
CA GLY A 86 7.64 4.20 3.58
C GLY A 86 8.54 2.98 3.70
N ARG A 87 9.72 2.98 3.05
CA ARG A 87 10.72 1.91 3.19
C ARG A 87 11.13 1.69 4.64
N GLU A 88 11.51 2.76 5.35
CA GLU A 88 11.97 2.65 6.74
C GLU A 88 10.85 2.13 7.65
N ARG A 89 9.65 2.71 7.53
CA ARG A 89 8.48 2.27 8.29
C ARG A 89 8.08 0.83 7.98
N LEU A 90 8.24 0.40 6.72
CA LEU A 90 7.89 -0.95 6.30
C LEU A 90 8.87 -1.98 6.85
N TYR A 91 10.19 -1.72 6.81
CA TYR A 91 11.17 -2.61 7.42
C TYR A 91 10.92 -2.77 8.93
N ASP A 92 10.77 -1.67 9.67
CA ASP A 92 10.44 -1.70 11.10
C ASP A 92 9.16 -2.52 11.38
N LEU A 93 8.12 -2.31 10.58
CA LEU A 93 6.87 -3.02 10.73
C LEU A 93 7.02 -4.52 10.39
N CYS A 94 7.80 -4.87 9.38
CA CYS A 94 8.04 -6.27 9.03
C CYS A 94 8.84 -7.00 10.12
N GLU A 95 9.81 -6.34 10.74
CA GLU A 95 10.54 -6.88 11.89
C GLU A 95 9.59 -7.08 13.09
N ARG A 96 8.83 -6.05 13.47
CA ARG A 96 7.91 -6.12 14.61
C ARG A 96 6.80 -7.15 14.45
N TRP A 97 6.29 -7.33 13.23
CA TRP A 97 5.17 -8.23 12.95
C TRP A 97 5.60 -9.58 12.37
N ASN A 98 6.91 -9.84 12.32
CA ASN A 98 7.49 -11.06 11.77
C ASN A 98 6.98 -11.37 10.34
N ILE A 99 6.84 -10.34 9.50
CA ILE A 99 6.48 -10.50 8.10
C ILE A 99 7.75 -10.94 7.34
N PRO A 100 7.71 -12.02 6.55
CA PRO A 100 8.87 -12.45 5.78
C PRO A 100 9.33 -11.35 4.83
N HIS A 101 10.59 -10.93 5.00
CA HIS A 101 11.22 -9.91 4.19
C HIS A 101 12.74 -10.12 4.16
N LYS A 102 13.42 -9.53 3.16
CA LYS A 102 14.87 -9.59 3.06
C LYS A 102 15.41 -8.30 2.46
N LYS A 103 16.31 -7.63 3.18
CA LYS A 103 17.10 -6.50 2.65
C LYS A 103 18.27 -7.04 1.82
N CYS A 104 17.95 -7.60 0.66
CA CYS A 104 18.90 -8.31 -0.21
C CYS A 104 19.77 -7.39 -1.08
N GLY A 105 19.52 -6.08 -1.06
CA GLY A 105 20.12 -5.15 -1.99
C GLY A 105 19.59 -5.30 -3.40
N LYS A 106 20.12 -4.47 -4.30
CA LYS A 106 19.87 -4.51 -5.75
C LYS A 106 21.08 -3.97 -6.48
N TRP A 107 21.43 -4.61 -7.59
CA TRP A 107 22.38 -4.06 -8.55
C TRP A 107 21.65 -3.49 -9.78
N ILE A 108 22.11 -2.33 -10.23
CA ILE A 108 21.71 -1.74 -11.51
C ILE A 108 22.94 -1.82 -12.41
N VAL A 109 22.83 -2.57 -13.50
CA VAL A 109 23.96 -2.90 -14.36
C VAL A 109 23.93 -2.08 -15.64
N ALA A 110 25.11 -1.66 -16.10
CA ALA A 110 25.31 -0.96 -17.35
C ALA A 110 26.16 -1.79 -18.32
N GLN A 111 25.72 -1.82 -19.58
CA GLN A 111 26.36 -2.49 -20.70
C GLN A 111 27.10 -1.52 -21.63
N THR A 112 26.67 -0.25 -21.66
CA THR A 112 27.22 0.78 -22.55
C THR A 112 27.69 2.00 -21.76
N PRO A 113 28.55 2.86 -22.36
CA PRO A 113 28.95 4.11 -21.73
C PRO A 113 27.76 5.02 -21.38
N GLN A 114 26.74 5.08 -22.25
CA GLN A 114 25.53 5.87 -22.01
C GLN A 114 24.71 5.35 -20.83
N GLN A 115 24.66 4.02 -20.63
CA GLN A 115 24.03 3.44 -19.44
C GLN A 115 24.84 3.73 -18.18
N LEU A 116 26.18 3.77 -18.25
CA LEU A 116 27.03 4.17 -17.13
C LEU A 116 26.79 5.63 -16.74
N GLU A 117 26.68 6.55 -17.70
CA GLU A 117 26.29 7.94 -17.44
C GLU A 117 24.94 8.01 -16.72
N LYS A 118 23.97 7.15 -17.09
CA LYS A 118 22.70 7.09 -16.39
C LYS A 118 22.85 6.58 -14.95
N LEU A 119 23.72 5.61 -14.69
CA LEU A 119 24.03 5.17 -13.32
C LEU A 119 24.66 6.31 -12.51
N GLN A 120 25.55 7.11 -13.10
CA GLN A 120 26.16 8.26 -12.42
C GLN A 120 25.11 9.31 -12.03
N GLN A 121 24.14 9.58 -12.91
CA GLN A 121 23.00 10.45 -12.60
C GLN A 121 22.15 9.90 -11.46
N ILE A 122 21.84 8.60 -11.47
CA ILE A 122 21.09 7.93 -10.39
C ILE A 122 21.85 8.02 -9.07
N HIS A 123 23.17 7.79 -9.08
CA HIS A 123 24.02 7.89 -7.90
C HIS A 123 24.02 9.31 -7.32
N ALA A 124 24.20 10.33 -8.17
CA ALA A 124 24.17 11.73 -7.76
C ALA A 124 22.82 12.13 -7.14
N LEU A 125 21.70 11.74 -7.76
CA LEU A 125 20.36 11.97 -7.22
C LEU A 125 20.18 11.26 -5.87
N SER A 126 20.59 10.00 -5.77
CA SER A 126 20.45 9.19 -4.55
C SER A 126 21.24 9.82 -3.39
N ASN A 127 22.46 10.29 -3.64
CA ASN A 127 23.27 11.00 -2.65
C ASN A 127 22.58 12.30 -2.18
N SER A 128 21.99 13.08 -3.10
CA SER A 128 21.23 14.30 -2.75
C SER A 128 19.98 14.04 -1.90
N LEU A 129 19.50 12.80 -1.89
CA LEU A 129 18.35 12.32 -1.13
C LEU A 129 18.76 11.52 0.13
N ASN A 130 20.06 11.45 0.44
CA ASN A 130 20.61 10.61 1.52
C ASN A 130 20.23 9.12 1.38
N VAL A 131 20.06 8.64 0.14
CA VAL A 131 19.83 7.23 -0.17
C VAL A 131 21.18 6.59 -0.51
N PRO A 132 21.66 5.61 0.28
CA PRO A 132 22.99 5.04 0.07
C PRO A 132 23.03 4.24 -1.22
N THR A 133 24.04 4.52 -2.04
CA THR A 133 24.39 3.74 -3.23
C THR A 133 25.91 3.72 -3.40
N SER A 134 26.46 2.70 -4.04
CA SER A 134 27.91 2.61 -4.28
C SER A 134 28.21 1.96 -5.63
N PHE A 135 29.28 2.39 -6.31
CA PHE A 135 29.73 1.68 -7.50
C PHE A 135 30.57 0.46 -7.12
N ILE A 136 30.25 -0.69 -7.72
CA ILE A 136 31.03 -1.92 -7.53
C ILE A 136 32.05 -2.02 -8.67
N PRO A 137 33.36 -2.23 -8.38
CA PRO A 137 34.34 -2.52 -9.41
C PRO A 137 33.96 -3.76 -10.22
N LEU A 138 34.03 -3.69 -11.55
CA LEU A 138 33.61 -4.79 -12.43
C LEU A 138 34.25 -6.15 -12.08
N PRO A 139 35.57 -6.26 -11.79
CA PRO A 139 36.16 -7.55 -11.39
C PRO A 139 35.52 -8.13 -10.13
N LYS A 140 35.15 -7.28 -9.16
CA LYS A 140 34.45 -7.71 -7.94
C LYS A 140 33.02 -8.15 -8.26
N ALA A 141 32.31 -7.41 -9.12
CA ALA A 141 30.96 -7.77 -9.53
C ALA A 141 30.93 -9.12 -10.25
N SER A 142 31.86 -9.37 -11.18
CA SER A 142 31.97 -10.64 -11.90
C SER A 142 32.35 -11.82 -10.99
N ALA A 143 33.14 -11.58 -9.94
CA ALA A 143 33.47 -12.62 -8.96
C ALA A 143 32.28 -12.99 -8.07
N LEU A 144 31.45 -12.00 -7.70
CA LEU A 144 30.28 -12.19 -6.85
C LEU A 144 29.08 -12.79 -7.60
N GLU A 145 28.81 -12.31 -8.82
CA GLU A 145 27.67 -12.74 -9.64
C GLU A 145 28.14 -13.08 -11.07
N PRO A 146 28.77 -14.26 -11.28
CA PRO A 146 29.46 -14.59 -12.54
C PRO A 146 28.52 -14.75 -13.75
N LEU A 147 27.22 -14.94 -13.52
CA LEU A 147 26.21 -15.04 -14.57
C LEU A 147 25.67 -13.68 -15.03
N ILE A 148 25.98 -12.60 -14.30
CA ILE A 148 25.55 -11.26 -14.65
C ILE A 148 26.59 -10.63 -15.58
N LEU A 149 26.15 -10.26 -16.78
CA LEU A 149 26.94 -9.42 -17.67
C LEU A 149 26.77 -7.95 -17.23
N ALA A 150 27.86 -7.29 -16.89
CA ALA A 150 27.90 -5.84 -16.67
C ALA A 150 29.20 -5.29 -17.31
N ARG A 151 29.10 -4.70 -18.50
CA ARG A 151 30.30 -4.32 -19.28
C ARG A 151 30.91 -3.01 -18.84
N THR A 152 30.11 -2.05 -18.37
CA THR A 152 30.57 -0.67 -18.14
C THR A 152 30.36 -0.17 -16.73
N GLY A 153 29.45 -0.76 -15.96
CA GLY A 153 29.32 -0.39 -14.55
C GLY A 153 28.25 -1.17 -13.80
N VAL A 154 28.37 -1.14 -12.48
CA VAL A 154 27.40 -1.70 -11.54
C VAL A 154 27.20 -0.70 -10.42
N LEU A 155 25.95 -0.24 -10.23
CA LEU A 155 25.54 0.58 -9.11
C LEU A 155 24.76 -0.27 -8.11
N GLU A 156 25.29 -0.38 -6.91
CA GLU A 156 24.68 -1.09 -5.79
C GLU A 156 23.73 -0.18 -5.01
N SER A 157 22.59 -0.75 -4.63
CA SER A 157 21.59 -0.15 -3.75
C SER A 157 21.31 -1.09 -2.57
N PRO A 158 22.06 -0.96 -1.46
CA PRO A 158 22.03 -1.92 -0.36
C PRO A 158 20.72 -1.89 0.45
N THR A 159 19.93 -0.83 0.36
CA THR A 159 18.67 -0.68 1.11
C THR A 159 17.45 -1.25 0.37
N THR A 160 17.62 -1.68 -0.89
CA THR A 160 16.56 -2.40 -1.62
C THR A 160 16.36 -3.78 -1.00
N GLY A 161 15.12 -4.26 -1.02
CA GLY A 161 14.81 -5.59 -0.53
C GLY A 161 13.55 -6.14 -1.17
N ILE A 162 13.08 -7.24 -0.60
CA ILE A 162 11.85 -7.93 -0.99
C ILE A 162 11.01 -8.22 0.25
N ILE A 163 9.70 -8.38 0.06
CA ILE A 163 8.71 -8.69 1.08
C ILE A 163 7.79 -9.82 0.61
N ASN A 164 7.20 -10.58 1.52
CA ASN A 164 6.01 -11.36 1.18
C ASN A 164 4.77 -10.46 1.27
N SER A 165 4.30 -9.98 0.13
CA SER A 165 3.18 -9.04 0.01
C SER A 165 1.86 -9.63 0.50
N HIS A 166 1.65 -10.94 0.33
CA HIS A 166 0.46 -11.63 0.83
C HIS A 166 0.43 -11.65 2.36
N THR A 167 1.51 -12.08 3.01
CA THR A 167 1.62 -12.06 4.48
C THR A 167 1.48 -10.63 5.01
N TYR A 168 2.11 -9.64 4.35
CA TYR A 168 1.95 -8.24 4.73
C TYR A 168 0.50 -7.76 4.65
N THR A 169 -0.20 -8.08 3.55
CA THR A 169 -1.60 -7.68 3.34
C THR A 169 -2.52 -8.30 4.39
N HIS A 170 -2.36 -9.59 4.70
CA HIS A 170 -3.14 -10.24 5.77
C HIS A 170 -2.77 -9.73 7.16
N ALA A 171 -1.51 -9.37 7.41
CA ALA A 171 -1.11 -8.75 8.67
C ALA A 171 -1.80 -7.39 8.86
N LEU A 172 -1.94 -6.59 7.79
CA LEU A 172 -2.72 -5.35 7.85
C LEU A 172 -4.21 -5.60 8.13
N LEU A 173 -4.80 -6.64 7.53
CA LEU A 173 -6.18 -7.05 7.83
C LEU A 173 -6.33 -7.43 9.31
N GLY A 174 -5.46 -8.29 9.83
CA GLY A 174 -5.49 -8.67 11.25
C GLY A 174 -5.32 -7.47 12.17
N ALA A 175 -4.48 -6.51 11.80
CA ALA A 175 -4.28 -5.29 12.56
C ALA A 175 -5.49 -4.33 12.49
N LEU A 176 -6.17 -4.23 11.34
CA LEU A 176 -7.44 -3.49 11.21
C LEU A 176 -8.51 -4.09 12.14
N THR A 177 -8.70 -5.41 12.10
CA THR A 177 -9.68 -6.11 12.95
C THR A 177 -9.32 -5.98 14.43
N SER A 178 -8.03 -6.06 14.79
CA SER A 178 -7.58 -5.87 16.17
C SER A 178 -7.82 -4.44 16.69
N ALA A 179 -7.83 -3.45 15.80
CA ALA A 179 -8.19 -2.07 16.12
C ALA A 179 -9.72 -1.84 16.15
N GLY A 180 -10.53 -2.88 15.97
CA GLY A 180 -12.00 -2.79 15.97
C GLY A 180 -12.61 -2.31 14.66
N GLY A 181 -11.85 -2.31 13.56
CA GLY A 181 -12.38 -1.98 12.24
C GLY A 181 -13.13 -3.17 11.61
N ASP A 182 -14.19 -2.85 10.88
CA ASP A 182 -15.03 -3.80 10.16
C ASP A 182 -14.58 -3.98 8.70
N ILE A 183 -14.87 -5.15 8.13
CA ILE A 183 -14.61 -5.46 6.73
C ILE A 183 -15.81 -6.13 6.07
N ALA A 184 -16.20 -5.62 4.90
CA ALA A 184 -17.21 -6.19 4.02
C ALA A 184 -16.54 -6.74 2.75
N LEU A 185 -16.26 -8.05 2.74
CA LEU A 185 -15.78 -8.78 1.56
C LEU A 185 -16.94 -9.14 0.63
N ASN A 186 -16.65 -9.56 -0.60
CA ASN A 186 -17.66 -9.85 -1.64
C ASN A 186 -18.65 -8.70 -1.84
N THR A 187 -18.24 -7.46 -1.57
CA THR A 187 -19.12 -6.30 -1.52
C THR A 187 -18.58 -5.24 -2.46
N SER A 188 -19.34 -4.94 -3.52
CA SER A 188 -18.98 -3.89 -4.48
C SER A 188 -19.66 -2.58 -4.13
N LEU A 189 -18.93 -1.48 -4.16
CA LEU A 189 -19.52 -0.14 -4.16
C LEU A 189 -20.08 0.16 -5.56
N THR A 190 -21.36 0.51 -5.66
CA THR A 190 -22.04 0.81 -6.94
C THR A 190 -22.38 2.29 -7.09
N SER A 191 -22.62 3.00 -6.00
CA SER A 191 -22.95 4.43 -6.01
C SER A 191 -22.46 5.14 -4.74
N VAL A 192 -22.18 6.43 -4.87
CA VAL A 192 -21.84 7.33 -3.76
C VAL A 192 -22.60 8.64 -3.94
N SER A 193 -23.24 9.13 -2.88
CA SER A 193 -23.85 10.46 -2.84
C SER A 193 -23.38 11.23 -1.61
N ALA A 194 -23.30 12.55 -1.72
CA ALA A 194 -23.00 13.41 -0.57
C ALA A 194 -24.27 13.61 0.26
N LEU A 195 -24.17 13.46 1.57
CA LEU A 195 -25.28 13.75 2.48
C LEU A 195 -25.49 15.27 2.62
N PRO A 196 -26.73 15.73 2.92
CA PRO A 196 -27.04 17.14 3.09
C PRO A 196 -26.13 17.84 4.11
N SER A 197 -25.93 19.15 3.92
CA SER A 197 -25.18 20.00 4.86
C SER A 197 -23.73 19.57 5.14
N GLY A 198 -23.14 18.74 4.27
CA GLY A 198 -21.77 18.23 4.44
C GLY A 198 -21.65 17.20 5.56
N ALA A 199 -22.75 16.53 5.94
CA ALA A 199 -22.77 15.57 7.04
C ALA A 199 -21.92 14.30 6.77
N GLY A 200 -21.63 14.01 5.50
CA GLY A 200 -20.84 12.84 5.11
C GLY A 200 -21.25 12.31 3.75
N TRP A 201 -21.21 10.99 3.63
CA TRP A 201 -21.42 10.24 2.39
C TRP A 201 -22.41 9.11 2.63
N GLU A 202 -23.25 8.86 1.65
CA GLU A 202 -24.06 7.67 1.52
C GLU A 202 -23.47 6.79 0.41
N LEU A 203 -23.30 5.51 0.71
CA LEU A 203 -22.69 4.51 -0.15
C LEU A 203 -23.72 3.42 -0.43
N THR A 204 -23.98 3.16 -1.71
CA THR A 204 -24.76 1.98 -2.13
C THR A 204 -23.79 0.85 -2.45
N THR A 205 -24.00 -0.28 -1.80
CA THR A 205 -23.18 -1.49 -1.94
C THR A 205 -24.02 -2.64 -2.48
N LEU A 206 -23.37 -3.59 -3.16
CA LEU A 206 -23.96 -4.79 -3.74
C LEU A 206 -23.21 -6.02 -3.23
N ASP A 207 -23.90 -6.93 -2.54
CA ASP A 207 -23.35 -8.24 -2.16
C ASP A 207 -23.27 -9.13 -3.40
N ALA A 208 -22.08 -9.59 -3.76
CA ALA A 208 -21.83 -10.36 -4.97
C ALA A 208 -22.45 -11.75 -4.96
N ALA A 209 -22.76 -12.32 -3.78
CA ALA A 209 -23.36 -13.64 -3.65
C ALA A 209 -24.89 -13.58 -3.75
N THR A 210 -25.53 -12.53 -3.22
CA THR A 210 -26.99 -12.41 -3.19
C THR A 210 -27.56 -11.47 -4.25
N GLY A 211 -26.75 -10.53 -4.77
CA GLY A 211 -27.22 -9.44 -5.62
C GLY A 211 -28.08 -8.42 -4.86
N GLU A 212 -28.07 -8.46 -3.53
CA GLU A 212 -28.85 -7.55 -2.68
C GLU A 212 -28.09 -6.22 -2.53
N GLU A 213 -28.79 -5.11 -2.73
CA GLU A 213 -28.25 -3.78 -2.47
C GLU A 213 -28.45 -3.38 -1.01
N SER A 214 -27.50 -2.61 -0.48
CA SER A 214 -27.57 -2.06 0.87
C SER A 214 -26.91 -0.69 0.91
N THR A 215 -27.46 0.18 1.73
CA THR A 215 -26.96 1.55 1.92
C THR A 215 -26.23 1.68 3.24
N ILE A 216 -25.09 2.36 3.24
CA ILE A 216 -24.27 2.65 4.41
C ILE A 216 -23.87 4.11 4.39
N THR A 217 -23.85 4.76 5.55
CA THR A 217 -23.44 6.15 5.70
C THR A 217 -22.11 6.28 6.45
N ALA A 218 -21.27 7.22 6.02
CA ALA A 218 -20.00 7.50 6.68
C ALA A 218 -19.63 8.99 6.65
N ALA A 219 -19.03 9.49 7.74
CA ALA A 219 -18.60 10.89 7.79
C ALA A 219 -17.47 11.19 6.79
N THR A 220 -16.57 10.24 6.56
CA THR A 220 -15.44 10.36 5.64
C THR A 220 -15.36 9.15 4.72
N LEU A 221 -15.15 9.39 3.42
CA LEU A 221 -14.91 8.37 2.42
C LEU A 221 -13.46 8.42 1.93
N VAL A 222 -12.79 7.27 1.88
CA VAL A 222 -11.46 7.10 1.29
C VAL A 222 -11.56 6.20 0.06
N ASN A 223 -11.27 6.76 -1.12
CA ASN A 223 -11.13 5.99 -2.36
C ASN A 223 -9.72 5.40 -2.46
N ALA A 224 -9.59 4.10 -2.21
CA ALA A 224 -8.36 3.32 -2.39
C ALA A 224 -8.56 2.16 -3.40
N ALA A 225 -9.46 2.33 -4.36
CA ALA A 225 -9.93 1.28 -5.28
C ALA A 225 -8.93 0.87 -6.37
N GLY A 226 -7.66 1.28 -6.27
CA GLY A 226 -6.61 0.94 -7.23
C GLY A 226 -6.96 1.39 -8.66
N LEU A 227 -7.04 0.44 -9.60
CA LEU A 227 -7.44 0.73 -10.99
C LEU A 227 -8.89 1.20 -11.11
N GLY A 228 -9.74 0.95 -10.10
CA GLY A 228 -11.11 1.45 -10.04
C GLY A 228 -11.22 2.85 -9.43
N ALA A 229 -10.11 3.47 -9.00
CA ALA A 229 -10.12 4.84 -8.53
C ALA A 229 -10.11 5.78 -9.76
N CYS A 230 -11.29 6.16 -10.26
CA CYS A 230 -11.39 7.17 -11.30
C CYS A 230 -11.10 8.57 -10.73
N ALA A 231 -10.41 9.38 -11.54
CA ALA A 231 -10.03 10.77 -11.28
C ALA A 231 -11.18 11.74 -11.54
#